data_AF-K0P6B2-F1
#
_entry.id   AF-K0P6B2-F1
#
_cell.length_a   1.000
_cell.length_b   1.000
_cell.length_c   1.000
_cell.angle_alpha   90.00
_cell.angle_beta   90.00
_cell.angle_gamma   90.00
#
_symmetry.space_group_name_H-M   'P 1'
#
loop_
_entity.id
_entity.type
_entity.pdbx_description
1 polymer ?
#
loop_
_entity_poly.entity_id
_entity_poly.type
_entity_poly.pdbx_seq_one_letter_code
_entity_poly.pdbx_strand_id
1 'polypeptide(L)'
;MTILIAFHVIGFRNFKLYYLHLQQFHSSEFRNLVSYTRFISLVQRTMVPFYFFSQNLSKTKTECYFMDSTAIKVYNTKRAYSHKVFKSIATKGKTTTGWFYGINLNLIVNDLYEIMNFSLTTGKANDRWPVENLCKNLIVKVFADKGYLSKELFEKLMEKGIELITQIRKNMKNTFICSS
;
A
#
# COMPACT_ATOMS: atom_id res chain seq x y z
N MET A 1 3.95 -0.77 -18.43
CA MET A 1 3.50 0.06 -17.29
C MET A 1 2.37 0.98 -17.71
N THR A 2 2.57 1.88 -18.69
CA THR A 2 1.56 2.83 -19.18
C THR A 2 0.20 2.20 -19.50
N ILE A 3 0.18 1.08 -20.24
CA ILE A 3 -1.05 0.34 -20.56
C ILE A 3 -1.84 -0.07 -19.31
N LEU A 4 -1.16 -0.49 -18.24
CA LEU A 4 -1.80 -0.89 -16.97
C LEU A 4 -2.32 0.33 -16.20
N ILE A 5 -1.59 1.45 -16.20
CA ILE A 5 -2.04 2.70 -15.58
C ILE A 5 -3.29 3.20 -16.30
N ALA A 6 -3.24 3.30 -17.63
CA ALA A 6 -4.35 3.76 -18.45
C ALA A 6 -5.60 2.86 -18.29
N PHE A 7 -5.43 1.55 -18.12
CA PHE A 7 -6.56 0.65 -17.81
C PHE A 7 -7.34 1.11 -16.55
N HIS A 8 -6.61 1.44 -15.48
CA HIS A 8 -7.20 1.89 -14.22
C HIS A 8 -7.78 3.30 -14.33
N VAL A 9 -7.12 4.21 -15.05
CA VAL A 9 -7.59 5.60 -15.23
C VAL A 9 -8.85 5.66 -16.09
N ILE A 10 -8.90 4.88 -17.18
CA ILE A 10 -10.05 4.86 -18.10
C ILE A 10 -11.25 4.10 -17.48
N GLY A 11 -11.00 3.23 -16.49
CA GLY A 11 -12.07 2.55 -15.75
C GLY A 11 -12.69 1.36 -16.48
N PHE A 12 -11.98 0.73 -17.42
CA PHE A 12 -12.44 -0.52 -18.02
C PHE A 12 -12.56 -1.62 -16.94
N ARG A 13 -13.66 -2.38 -16.97
CA ARG A 13 -13.88 -3.47 -15.99
C ARG A 13 -13.08 -4.73 -16.32
N ASN A 14 -12.80 -4.97 -17.60
CA ASN A 14 -12.17 -6.19 -18.07
C ASN A 14 -10.90 -5.85 -18.85
N PHE A 15 -9.76 -6.34 -18.34
CA PHE A 15 -8.45 -6.05 -18.93
C PHE A 15 -8.30 -6.62 -20.34
N LYS A 16 -8.89 -7.79 -20.64
CA LYS A 16 -8.83 -8.40 -21.98
C LYS A 16 -9.58 -7.55 -22.99
N LEU A 17 -10.79 -7.06 -22.64
CA LEU A 17 -11.56 -6.18 -23.51
C LEU A 17 -10.83 -4.86 -23.76
N TYR A 18 -10.26 -4.26 -22.71
CA TYR A 18 -9.41 -3.08 -22.83
C TYR A 18 -8.20 -3.31 -23.75
N TYR A 19 -7.53 -4.45 -23.62
CA TYR A 19 -6.36 -4.78 -24.43
C TYR A 19 -6.72 -4.95 -25.92
N LEU A 20 -7.86 -5.58 -26.21
CA LEU A 20 -8.38 -5.69 -27.58
C LEU A 20 -8.76 -4.33 -28.14
N HIS A 21 -9.36 -3.45 -27.33
CA HIS A 21 -9.65 -2.08 -27.70
C HIS A 21 -8.36 -1.30 -28.07
N LEU A 22 -7.30 -1.42 -27.27
CA LEU A 22 -6.00 -0.83 -27.60
C LEU A 22 -5.43 -1.36 -28.92
N GLN A 23 -5.55 -2.67 -29.17
CA GLN A 23 -5.09 -3.27 -30.43
C GLN A 23 -5.85 -2.74 -31.65
N GLN A 24 -7.15 -2.50 -31.50
CA GLN A 24 -7.99 -2.04 -32.60
C GLN A 24 -7.84 -0.54 -32.87
N PHE A 25 -7.81 0.29 -31.81
CA PHE A 25 -7.94 1.74 -31.93
C PHE A 25 -6.65 2.52 -31.66
N HIS A 26 -5.67 1.94 -30.95
CA HIS A 26 -4.43 2.60 -30.53
C HIS A 26 -3.16 1.85 -30.96
N SER A 27 -3.25 1.02 -32.00
CA SER A 27 -2.10 0.26 -32.52
C SER A 27 -0.97 1.17 -33.04
N SER A 28 -1.31 2.37 -33.53
CA SER A 28 -0.37 3.39 -33.98
C SER A 28 0.47 3.98 -32.84
N GLU A 29 -0.12 4.14 -31.65
CA GLU A 29 0.53 4.61 -30.42
C GLU A 29 1.40 3.52 -29.79
N PHE A 30 1.00 2.25 -29.93
CA PHE A 30 1.69 1.09 -29.39
C PHE A 30 2.18 0.15 -30.50
N ARG A 31 3.07 0.63 -31.38
CA ARG A 31 3.52 -0.11 -32.58
C ARG A 31 4.10 -1.51 -32.32
N ASN A 32 4.70 -1.71 -31.15
CA ASN A 32 5.33 -2.97 -30.74
C ASN A 32 4.47 -3.75 -29.73
N LEU A 33 3.14 -3.64 -29.82
CA LEU A 33 2.25 -4.34 -28.90
C LEU A 33 2.33 -5.86 -29.10
N VAL A 34 2.63 -6.58 -28.02
CA VAL A 34 2.69 -8.05 -28.05
C VAL A 34 1.30 -8.67 -28.03
N SER A 35 1.19 -9.98 -28.25
CA SER A 35 -0.08 -10.69 -28.04
C SER A 35 -0.56 -10.56 -26.59
N TYR A 36 -1.88 -10.62 -26.37
CA TYR A 36 -2.48 -10.53 -25.03
C TYR A 36 -1.82 -11.50 -24.03
N THR A 37 -1.65 -12.77 -24.41
CA THR A 37 -1.04 -13.80 -23.56
C THR A 37 0.40 -13.45 -23.20
N ARG A 38 1.17 -12.95 -24.19
CA ARG A 38 2.54 -12.49 -23.95
C ARG A 38 2.55 -11.28 -23.02
N PHE A 39 1.63 -10.33 -23.21
CA PHE A 39 1.52 -9.16 -22.34
C PHE A 39 1.30 -9.55 -20.89
N ILE A 40 0.33 -10.44 -20.62
CA ILE A 40 0.05 -10.93 -19.26
C ILE A 40 1.30 -11.56 -18.63
N SER A 41 2.09 -12.34 -19.38
CA SER A 41 3.36 -12.87 -18.87
C SER A 41 4.39 -11.80 -18.51
N LEU A 42 4.34 -10.64 -19.21
CA LEU A 42 5.26 -9.52 -19.01
C LEU A 42 4.78 -8.56 -17.91
N VAL A 43 3.52 -8.59 -17.49
CA VAL A 43 2.98 -7.72 -16.43
C VAL A 43 3.82 -7.81 -15.15
N GLN A 44 4.32 -8.99 -14.79
CA GLN A 44 5.16 -9.14 -13.60
C GLN A 44 6.44 -8.27 -13.64
N ARG A 45 6.97 -8.00 -14.84
CA ARG A 45 8.14 -7.14 -15.03
C ARG A 45 7.85 -5.67 -14.71
N THR A 46 6.58 -5.25 -14.64
CA THR A 46 6.25 -3.87 -14.31
C THR A 46 6.36 -3.56 -12.83
N MET A 47 6.47 -4.57 -11.95
CA MET A 47 6.55 -4.36 -10.49
C MET A 47 7.69 -3.42 -10.08
N VAL A 48 8.91 -3.68 -10.57
CA VAL A 48 10.08 -2.86 -10.24
C VAL A 48 9.96 -1.44 -10.80
N PRO A 49 9.62 -1.23 -12.08
CA PRO A 49 9.30 0.10 -12.61
C PRO A 49 8.20 0.83 -11.83
N PHE A 50 7.13 0.15 -11.43
CA PHE A 50 6.06 0.76 -10.64
C PHE A 50 6.55 1.23 -9.27
N TYR A 51 7.39 0.43 -8.60
CA TYR A 51 8.00 0.83 -7.35
C TYR A 51 8.82 2.11 -7.54
N PHE A 52 9.75 2.15 -8.49
CA PHE A 52 10.53 3.35 -8.75
C PHE A 52 9.67 4.54 -9.17
N PHE A 53 8.68 4.33 -10.04
CA PHE A 53 7.74 5.36 -10.45
C PHE A 53 7.06 5.99 -9.23
N SER A 54 6.49 5.17 -8.33
CA SER A 54 5.81 5.65 -7.13
C SER A 54 6.72 6.38 -6.14
N GLN A 55 8.01 6.02 -6.07
CA GLN A 55 8.98 6.70 -5.22
C GLN A 55 9.40 8.06 -5.79
N ASN A 56 9.37 8.22 -7.12
CA ASN A 56 9.75 9.43 -7.83
C ASN A 56 8.57 10.35 -8.20
N LEU A 57 7.34 9.99 -7.82
CA LEU A 57 6.21 10.92 -7.95
C LEU A 57 6.51 12.18 -7.13
N SER A 58 6.25 13.35 -7.72
CA SER A 58 6.25 14.61 -6.99
C SER A 58 5.23 14.52 -5.85
N LYS A 59 5.69 14.87 -4.66
CA LYS A 59 4.92 14.77 -3.43
C LYS A 59 4.96 16.12 -2.74
N THR A 60 3.80 16.64 -2.39
CA THR A 60 3.69 17.89 -1.66
C THR A 60 3.91 17.60 -0.18
N LYS A 61 4.90 18.26 0.42
CA LYS A 61 5.07 18.22 1.87
C LYS A 61 4.00 19.10 2.51
N THR A 62 3.18 18.51 3.36
CA THR A 62 2.18 19.21 4.15
C THR A 62 2.41 18.95 5.64
N GLU A 63 1.53 19.46 6.50
CA GLU A 63 1.66 19.38 7.97
C GLU A 63 1.07 18.09 8.56
N CYS A 64 0.10 17.49 7.87
CA CYS A 64 -0.71 16.40 8.35
C CYS A 64 -0.67 15.20 7.41
N TYR A 65 -0.44 14.02 7.99
CA TYR A 65 -0.39 12.75 7.26
C TYR A 65 -1.29 11.72 7.89
N PHE A 66 -1.79 10.80 7.09
CA PHE A 66 -2.66 9.72 7.53
C PHE A 66 -2.02 8.39 7.17
N MET A 67 -1.98 7.48 8.14
CA MET A 67 -1.41 6.16 7.99
C MET A 67 -2.44 5.10 8.31
N ASP A 68 -2.55 4.12 7.41
CA ASP A 68 -3.45 2.99 7.57
C ASP A 68 -2.89 1.71 6.95
N SER A 69 -3.31 0.57 7.48
CA SER A 69 -3.02 -0.76 6.95
C SER A 69 -4.27 -1.37 6.32
N THR A 70 -4.14 -1.83 5.08
CA THR A 70 -5.23 -2.51 4.37
C THR A 70 -4.79 -3.91 3.96
N ALA A 71 -5.60 -4.92 4.31
CA ALA A 71 -5.38 -6.29 3.90
C ALA A 71 -5.72 -6.50 2.41
N ILE A 72 -4.71 -6.87 1.61
CA ILE A 72 -4.89 -7.29 0.23
C ILE A 72 -5.11 -8.80 0.21
N LYS A 73 -6.37 -9.20 0.02
CA LYS A 73 -6.74 -10.61 -0.11
C LYS A 73 -6.30 -11.15 -1.47
N VAL A 74 -5.40 -12.10 -1.45
CA VAL A 74 -4.84 -12.72 -2.67
C VAL A 74 -5.64 -13.96 -3.09
N TYR A 75 -6.14 -14.72 -2.12
CA TYR A 75 -6.86 -15.96 -2.41
C TYR A 75 -7.89 -16.30 -1.32
N ASN A 76 -8.67 -17.36 -1.56
CA ASN A 76 -9.58 -17.89 -0.54
C ASN A 76 -8.79 -18.61 0.56
N THR A 77 -9.01 -18.20 1.81
CA THR A 77 -8.35 -18.75 3.00
C THR A 77 -8.49 -20.27 3.13
N LYS A 78 -9.64 -20.85 2.73
CA LYS A 78 -9.90 -22.31 2.79
C LYS A 78 -9.04 -23.09 1.79
N ARG A 79 -8.66 -22.46 0.67
CA ARG A 79 -7.90 -23.09 -0.43
C ARG A 79 -6.46 -22.58 -0.51
N ALA A 80 -5.98 -21.87 0.52
CA ALA A 80 -4.67 -21.23 0.53
C ALA A 80 -3.51 -22.18 0.19
N TYR A 81 -3.59 -23.45 0.62
CA TYR A 81 -2.56 -24.46 0.36
C TYR A 81 -2.32 -24.76 -1.13
N SER A 82 -3.33 -24.54 -1.98
CA SER A 82 -3.23 -24.75 -3.43
C SER A 82 -2.70 -23.53 -4.17
N HIS A 83 -2.54 -22.39 -3.50
CA HIS A 83 -2.11 -21.15 -4.13
C HIS A 83 -0.60 -21.15 -4.39
N LYS A 84 -0.21 -20.98 -5.66
CA LYS A 84 1.21 -21.04 -6.07
C LYS A 84 1.86 -19.67 -6.28
N VAL A 85 1.11 -18.66 -6.71
CA VAL A 85 1.67 -17.38 -7.20
C VAL A 85 2.31 -16.57 -6.07
N PHE A 86 1.61 -16.42 -4.94
CA PHE A 86 2.10 -15.67 -3.79
C PHE A 86 2.52 -16.57 -2.61
N LYS A 87 2.83 -17.85 -2.87
CA LYS A 87 3.12 -18.83 -1.80
C LYS A 87 4.22 -18.39 -0.83
N SER A 88 5.23 -17.67 -1.32
CA SER A 88 6.38 -17.19 -0.54
C SER A 88 6.14 -15.86 0.18
N ILE A 89 5.07 -15.13 -0.13
CA ILE A 89 4.85 -13.74 0.34
C ILE A 89 3.53 -13.61 1.10
N ALA A 90 2.48 -14.29 0.66
CA ALA A 90 1.16 -14.26 1.28
C ALA A 90 1.09 -15.22 2.48
N THR A 91 0.53 -14.73 3.57
CA THR A 91 0.29 -15.50 4.79
C THR A 91 -1.16 -15.36 5.25
N LYS A 92 -1.56 -16.21 6.20
CA LYS A 92 -2.88 -16.07 6.84
C LYS A 92 -2.80 -14.93 7.86
N GLY A 93 -3.68 -13.96 7.72
CA GLY A 93 -3.86 -12.84 8.64
C GLY A 93 -5.29 -12.75 9.15
N LYS A 94 -5.52 -11.92 10.17
CA LYS A 94 -6.84 -11.68 10.76
C LYS A 94 -7.13 -10.19 10.78
N THR A 95 -8.23 -9.79 10.17
CA THR A 95 -8.82 -8.45 10.26
C THR A 95 -10.03 -8.48 11.20
N THR A 96 -10.62 -7.32 11.45
CA THR A 96 -11.93 -7.19 12.13
C THR A 96 -13.04 -7.97 11.40
N THR A 97 -12.94 -8.07 10.06
CA THR A 97 -13.88 -8.78 9.20
C THR A 97 -13.61 -10.28 9.05
N GLY A 98 -12.50 -10.80 9.58
CA GLY A 98 -12.22 -12.23 9.65
C GLY A 98 -10.83 -12.64 9.16
N TRP A 99 -10.67 -13.93 8.87
CA TRP A 99 -9.40 -14.49 8.39
C TRP A 99 -9.24 -14.33 6.87
N PHE A 100 -8.08 -13.84 6.45
CA PHE A 100 -7.73 -13.72 5.03
C PHE A 100 -6.40 -14.43 4.74
N TYR A 101 -6.16 -14.76 3.47
CA TYR A 101 -4.85 -15.19 2.98
C TYR A 101 -4.35 -14.16 1.97
N GLY A 102 -3.25 -13.49 2.29
CA GLY A 102 -2.77 -12.35 1.53
C GLY A 102 -1.61 -11.61 2.17
N ILE A 103 -1.50 -10.34 1.81
CA ILE A 103 -0.46 -9.39 2.25
C ILE A 103 -1.13 -8.13 2.82
N ASN A 104 -0.44 -7.40 3.68
CA ASN A 104 -0.89 -6.10 4.17
C ASN A 104 -0.17 -5.00 3.40
N LEU A 105 -0.94 -4.03 2.91
CA LEU A 105 -0.42 -2.77 2.39
C LEU A 105 -0.52 -1.72 3.49
N ASN A 106 0.61 -1.20 3.91
CA ASN A 106 0.69 -0.08 4.83
C ASN A 106 1.01 1.16 4.00
N LEU A 107 0.22 2.21 4.15
CA LEU A 107 0.27 3.40 3.32
C LEU A 107 0.32 4.63 4.21
N ILE A 108 1.10 5.63 3.81
CA ILE A 108 1.03 6.97 4.38
C ILE A 108 0.71 7.97 3.26
N VAL A 109 -0.30 8.79 3.50
CA VAL A 109 -0.78 9.84 2.58
C VAL A 109 -0.73 11.19 3.27
N ASN A 110 -0.59 12.25 2.50
CA ASN A 110 -0.83 13.60 3.00
C ASN A 110 -2.33 13.93 2.99
N ASP A 111 -2.69 15.09 3.52
CA ASP A 111 -4.01 15.72 3.48
C ASP A 111 -4.50 16.10 2.07
N LEU A 112 -3.63 16.06 1.06
CA LEU A 112 -3.98 16.16 -0.37
C LEU A 112 -4.24 14.79 -1.02
N TYR A 113 -4.24 13.71 -0.24
CA TYR A 113 -4.40 12.33 -0.70
C TYR A 113 -3.28 11.81 -1.62
N GLU A 114 -2.13 12.45 -1.62
CA GLU A 114 -0.95 11.98 -2.34
C GLU A 114 -0.26 10.87 -1.53
N ILE A 115 0.14 9.79 -2.22
CA ILE A 115 0.84 8.67 -1.59
C ILE A 115 2.28 9.08 -1.30
N MET A 116 2.60 9.24 -0.02
CA MET A 116 3.92 9.67 0.43
C MET A 116 4.88 8.49 0.47
N ASN A 117 4.43 7.36 1.04
CA ASN A 117 5.18 6.12 1.07
C ASN A 117 4.26 4.93 1.28
N PHE A 118 4.74 3.72 0.99
CA PHE A 118 4.02 2.49 1.27
C PHE A 118 4.97 1.32 1.52
N SER A 119 4.47 0.29 2.20
CA SER A 119 5.20 -0.93 2.50
C SER A 119 4.27 -2.12 2.43
N LEU A 120 4.74 -3.20 1.80
CA LEU A 120 4.05 -4.48 1.76
C LEU A 120 4.62 -5.39 2.85
N THR A 121 3.76 -5.83 3.76
CA THR A 121 4.11 -6.80 4.79
C THR A 121 3.28 -8.07 4.64
N THR A 122 3.73 -9.16 5.25
CA THR A 122 2.93 -10.39 5.26
C THR A 122 1.67 -10.19 6.11
N GLY A 123 0.57 -10.90 5.82
CA GLY A 123 -0.68 -10.74 6.58
C GLY A 123 -0.62 -11.08 8.07
N LYS A 124 0.46 -11.72 8.55
CA LYS A 124 0.74 -11.99 9.97
C LYS A 124 1.57 -10.89 10.64
N ALA A 125 2.24 -10.04 9.86
CA ALA A 125 3.16 -9.05 10.38
C ALA A 125 2.44 -8.03 11.27
N ASN A 126 3.15 -7.51 12.28
CA ASN A 126 2.65 -6.41 13.09
C ASN A 126 2.74 -5.11 12.27
N ASP A 127 1.63 -4.41 12.13
CA ASP A 127 1.51 -3.17 11.35
C ASP A 127 2.42 -2.03 11.88
N ARG A 128 2.96 -2.16 13.09
CA ARG A 128 3.93 -1.22 13.68
C ARG A 128 5.33 -1.30 13.07
N TRP A 129 5.73 -2.47 12.57
CA TRP A 129 7.08 -2.69 12.03
C TRP A 129 7.44 -1.77 10.84
N PRO A 130 6.55 -1.56 9.83
CA PRO A 130 6.88 -0.70 8.70
C PRO A 130 6.87 0.80 9.03
N VAL A 131 6.32 1.23 10.17
CA VAL A 131 6.03 2.65 10.45
C VAL A 131 7.27 3.54 10.38
N GLU A 132 8.39 3.09 10.96
CA GLU A 132 9.63 3.87 10.92
C GLU A 132 10.14 4.11 9.50
N ASN A 133 10.00 3.10 8.62
CA ASN A 133 10.39 3.22 7.23
C ASN A 133 9.39 4.05 6.43
N LEU A 134 8.09 3.94 6.74
CA LEU A 134 7.04 4.73 6.10
C LEU A 134 7.22 6.21 6.38
N CYS A 135 7.56 6.57 7.63
CA CYS A 135 7.72 7.96 8.06
C CYS A 135 9.13 8.50 7.84
N LYS A 136 9.99 7.79 7.12
CA LYS A 136 11.37 8.22 6.87
C LYS A 136 11.37 9.60 6.19
N ASN A 137 12.15 10.53 6.74
CA ASN A 137 12.29 11.91 6.27
C ASN A 137 11.04 12.80 6.45
N LEU A 138 10.11 12.42 7.33
CA LEU A 138 9.01 13.27 7.78
C LEU A 138 9.35 13.91 9.14
N ILE A 139 8.96 15.16 9.37
CA ILE A 139 9.10 15.90 10.65
C ILE A 139 7.78 16.66 10.87
N VAL A 140 6.72 15.93 11.18
CA VAL A 140 5.31 16.34 10.99
C VAL A 140 4.36 15.52 11.88
N LYS A 141 3.06 15.83 11.82
CA LYS A 141 2.01 15.08 12.51
C LYS A 141 1.51 13.90 11.66
N VAL A 142 1.44 12.71 12.25
CA VAL A 142 0.94 11.49 11.61
C VAL A 142 -0.25 10.96 12.38
N PHE A 143 -1.42 10.94 11.75
CA PHE A 143 -2.65 10.37 12.27
C PHE A 143 -2.74 8.89 11.89
N ALA A 144 -2.97 8.03 12.88
CA ALA A 144 -3.10 6.59 12.66
C ALA A 144 -4.13 5.94 13.58
N ASP A 145 -4.58 4.74 13.21
CA ASP A 145 -5.57 4.01 13.98
C ASP A 145 -5.01 3.41 15.29
N LYS A 146 -5.89 2.96 16.20
CA LYS A 146 -5.53 2.38 17.52
C LYS A 146 -4.62 1.15 17.44
N GLY A 147 -4.54 0.51 16.28
CA GLY A 147 -3.63 -0.60 16.00
C GLY A 147 -2.16 -0.20 16.15
N TYR A 148 -1.84 1.06 15.90
CA TYR A 148 -0.47 1.60 15.91
C TYR A 148 0.04 2.00 17.29
N LEU A 149 -0.82 2.02 18.31
CA LEU A 149 -0.45 2.34 19.69
C LEU A 149 0.67 1.41 20.20
N SER A 150 1.83 1.99 20.50
CA SER A 150 2.94 1.39 21.25
C SER A 150 3.79 2.51 21.85
N LYS A 151 4.14 2.39 23.14
CA LYS A 151 4.97 3.39 23.85
C LYS A 151 6.35 3.51 23.18
N GLU A 152 6.98 2.38 22.91
CA GLU A 152 8.28 2.31 22.23
C GLU A 152 8.23 2.95 20.83
N LEU A 153 7.16 2.72 20.07
CA LEU A 153 7.01 3.31 18.74
C LEU A 153 6.84 4.83 18.83
N PHE A 154 6.04 5.31 19.78
CA PHE A 154 5.82 6.73 19.99
C PHE A 154 7.13 7.45 20.34
N GLU A 155 7.89 6.92 21.29
CA GLU A 155 9.19 7.49 21.70
C GLU A 155 10.17 7.57 20.52
N LYS A 156 10.31 6.48 19.75
CA LYS A 156 11.18 6.43 18.56
C LYS A 156 10.78 7.41 17.45
N LEU A 157 9.49 7.63 17.25
CA LEU A 157 8.99 8.59 16.26
C LEU A 157 9.19 10.03 16.75
N MET A 158 8.96 10.27 18.05
CA MET A 158 9.15 11.58 18.66
C MET A 158 10.62 12.03 18.60
N GLU A 159 11.57 11.11 18.83
CA GLU A 159 13.02 11.37 18.66
C GLU A 159 13.38 11.80 17.23
N LYS A 160 12.60 11.37 16.23
CA LYS A 160 12.76 11.75 14.82
C LYS A 160 11.94 12.99 14.43
N GLY A 161 11.27 13.63 15.40
CA GLY A 161 10.42 14.80 15.18
C GLY A 161 9.06 14.49 14.57
N ILE A 162 8.56 13.26 14.72
CA ILE A 162 7.27 12.81 14.20
C ILE A 162 6.29 12.65 15.36
N GLU A 163 5.23 13.46 15.35
CA GLU A 163 4.17 13.38 16.35
C GLU A 163 3.10 12.38 15.89
N LEU A 164 3.10 11.17 16.47
CA LEU A 164 2.11 10.14 16.16
C LEU A 164 0.82 10.36 16.97
N ILE A 165 -0.25 10.76 16.29
CA ILE A 165 -1.57 11.01 16.88
C ILE A 165 -2.46 9.79 16.63
N THR A 166 -2.96 9.18 17.70
CA THR A 166 -3.89 8.05 17.63
C THR A 166 -5.02 8.24 18.64
N GLN A 167 -6.15 7.59 18.41
CA GLN A 167 -7.20 7.53 19.43
C GLN A 167 -6.74 6.69 20.63
N ILE A 168 -7.10 7.10 21.84
CA ILE A 168 -6.71 6.40 23.07
C ILE A 168 -7.59 5.16 23.29
N ARG A 169 -7.04 4.11 23.90
CA ARG A 169 -7.82 2.94 24.36
C ARG A 169 -8.49 3.27 25.68
N LYS A 170 -9.72 2.78 25.90
CA LYS A 170 -10.50 3.03 27.13
C LYS A 170 -9.75 2.76 28.45
N ASN A 171 -8.76 1.85 28.43
CA ASN A 171 -7.99 1.43 29.62
C ASN A 171 -6.64 2.14 29.75
N MET A 172 -6.31 3.12 28.91
CA MET A 172 -5.07 3.89 29.00
C MET A 172 -5.26 5.16 29.81
N LYS A 173 -4.29 5.49 30.66
CA LYS A 173 -4.21 6.82 31.27
C LYS A 173 -3.95 7.85 30.17
N ASN A 174 -4.59 9.00 30.30
CA ASN A 174 -4.56 10.09 29.32
C ASN A 174 -3.21 10.82 29.37
N THR A 175 -2.13 10.18 28.91
CA THR A 175 -0.83 10.83 28.72
C THR A 175 -0.79 11.44 27.33
N PHE A 176 -1.55 12.51 27.11
CA PHE A 176 -1.19 13.48 26.08
C PHE A 176 0.07 14.18 26.59
N ILE A 177 1.25 13.72 26.19
CA ILE A 177 2.45 14.53 26.32
C ILE A 177 2.51 15.37 25.05
N CYS A 178 1.69 16.43 25.02
CA CYS A 178 2.04 17.62 24.26
C CYS A 178 3.13 18.31 25.07
N SER A 179 4.40 18.11 24.70
CA SER A 179 5.42 19.10 25.02
C SER A 179 5.25 20.23 24.02
N SER A 180 4.71 21.34 24.55
CA SER A 180 4.67 22.72 24.05
C SER A 180 5.77 23.11 23.07
#